data_AF-A0A3Q7TCX5-F1
#
_entry.id   AF-A0A3Q7TCX5-F1
#
_cell.length_a   1.000
_cell.length_b   1.000
_cell.length_c   1.000
_cell.angle_alpha   90.00
_cell.angle_beta   90.00
_cell.angle_gamma   90.00
#
_symmetry.space_group_name_H-M   'P 1'
#
loop_
_entity.id
_entity.type
_entity.pdbx_description
1 polymer ?
#
loop_
_entity_poly.entity_id
_entity_poly.type
_entity_poly.pdbx_seq_one_letter_code
_entity_poly.pdbx_strand_id
1 'polypeptide(L)'
;MPSRKFADGEVVRGRWPGSSLYYEVEILSHDSHSQLYTVQYKDGTELELKENDIKPLTSFRQRKSGSTSSSPSRRRGSRSRSRSRSPGRPPRSSRRSASASHQADMREMRKEVLEVKLTPLVLKPFGNSIRYNGEPERTERDGMLHRNAEEKFHLSEEISSMSTQYSLHPRREEIKLKDIDSKEENIVPTKRSTLLKTSEVLGTQPKSLEFGGVPGVFLIMLGLPTFLFLLLLLCKEKEASLLNFPPPMPPLSKLWDTRAFAVYLFWFSLQALFYILPIGKVVEGMPLADGRRLKYRLNGFYAFLLTCVALGAALCWGVELHYVYHHFLPLALAAATFAMALSTYLAVRAAWAPPAALAPASSGNAIYDFFIGRELNPRIGTFDLKYFCELRPGLIGWVVVNLVMLLAEMKLQHRAAPSLAMILVNSFQLLYVVDALWNEEALLTTMDITHDGFGFMLAFGDLVWVPFIYSFQAFYLVNHPNEVSWPMASLIIALKLCGYVIFRCANSQKNAFRKNPTDPKLAHLKTIHTSTGKNLLVSGWWGFVRHPNYLGDLIMALAWSLPCGFKHVLPYFYVIYFTVLLVHREARDERHCRKKYGLAWEKYCQRVPYRIFPYVY
;
A
#
# COMPACT_ATOMS: atom_id res chain seq x y z
N MET A 1 -10.89 58.59 3.88
CA MET A 1 -11.42 57.22 4.12
C MET A 1 -11.00 56.35 2.94
N PRO A 2 -10.36 55.19 3.14
CA PRO A 2 -10.00 54.32 2.02
C PRO A 2 -11.28 53.84 1.31
N SER A 3 -11.32 54.03 -0.01
CA SER A 3 -12.49 53.73 -0.84
C SER A 3 -12.68 52.22 -0.97
N ARG A 4 -13.75 51.69 -0.38
CA ARG A 4 -14.19 50.30 -0.54
C ARG A 4 -14.50 50.01 -2.02
N LYS A 5 -13.86 48.99 -2.61
CA LYS A 5 -14.03 48.66 -4.05
C LYS A 5 -15.18 47.71 -4.38
N PHE A 6 -15.56 46.84 -3.44
CA PHE A 6 -16.58 45.82 -3.67
C PHE A 6 -17.62 45.79 -2.54
N ALA A 7 -18.89 45.60 -2.87
CA ALA A 7 -20.01 45.64 -1.93
C ALA A 7 -20.27 44.28 -1.23
N ASP A 8 -20.96 44.29 -0.09
CA ASP A 8 -21.41 43.06 0.58
C ASP A 8 -22.50 42.40 -0.28
N GLY A 9 -22.43 41.08 -0.43
CA GLY A 9 -23.26 40.29 -1.35
C GLY A 9 -22.84 40.35 -2.82
N GLU A 10 -21.77 41.08 -3.17
CA GLU A 10 -21.28 41.12 -4.55
C GLU A 10 -20.50 39.84 -4.89
N VAL A 11 -20.86 39.22 -6.03
CA VAL A 11 -20.15 38.05 -6.55
C VAL A 11 -18.94 38.49 -7.35
N VAL A 12 -17.76 38.07 -6.91
CA VAL A 12 -16.45 38.43 -7.48
C VAL A 12 -15.60 37.18 -7.73
N ARG A 13 -14.40 37.36 -8.31
CA ARG A 13 -13.42 36.28 -8.49
C ARG A 13 -12.33 36.40 -7.43
N GLY A 14 -12.31 35.49 -6.47
CA GLY A 14 -11.30 35.42 -5.40
C GLY A 14 -10.20 34.40 -5.71
N ARG A 15 -8.94 34.76 -5.46
CA ARG A 15 -7.79 33.87 -5.64
C ARG A 15 -7.75 32.83 -4.53
N TRP A 16 -7.49 31.57 -4.89
CA TRP A 16 -7.32 30.52 -3.89
C TRP A 16 -5.94 30.60 -3.20
N PRO A 17 -5.86 30.53 -1.86
CA PRO A 17 -4.58 30.56 -1.14
C PRO A 17 -3.61 29.49 -1.62
N GLY A 18 -2.37 29.88 -1.94
CA GLY A 18 -1.34 28.96 -2.44
C GLY A 18 -1.50 28.54 -3.92
N SER A 19 -2.45 29.12 -4.66
CA SER A 19 -2.68 28.88 -6.08
C SER A 19 -2.69 30.18 -6.89
N SER A 20 -2.54 30.09 -8.21
CA SER A 20 -2.73 31.22 -9.15
C SER A 20 -4.14 31.25 -9.75
N LEU A 21 -5.04 30.38 -9.30
CA LEU A 21 -6.40 30.21 -9.82
C LEU A 21 -7.41 31.10 -9.08
N TYR A 22 -8.39 31.61 -9.82
CA TYR A 22 -9.47 32.49 -9.33
C TYR A 22 -10.84 31.80 -9.45
N TYR A 23 -11.58 31.73 -8.35
CA TYR A 23 -12.90 31.09 -8.26
C TYR A 23 -13.99 32.13 -7.97
N GLU A 24 -15.24 31.82 -8.28
CA GLU A 24 -16.37 32.68 -7.92
C GLU A 24 -16.61 32.62 -6.42
N VAL A 25 -16.64 33.79 -5.80
CA VAL A 25 -16.85 33.98 -4.36
C VAL A 25 -17.82 35.12 -4.13
N GLU A 26 -18.56 35.07 -3.03
CA GLU A 26 -19.46 36.13 -2.57
C GLU A 26 -18.80 36.89 -1.42
N ILE A 27 -18.86 38.23 -1.42
CA ILE A 27 -18.27 39.04 -0.35
C ILE A 27 -19.24 39.11 0.82
N LEU A 28 -18.80 38.73 2.02
CA LEU A 28 -19.61 38.75 3.23
C LEU A 28 -19.39 40.01 4.07
N SER A 29 -18.14 40.45 4.20
CA SER A 29 -17.80 41.66 4.97
C SER A 29 -16.44 42.22 4.55
N HIS A 30 -16.21 43.49 4.82
CA HIS A 30 -14.92 44.16 4.62
C HIS A 30 -14.47 44.83 5.92
N ASP A 31 -13.31 44.43 6.42
CA ASP A 31 -12.70 45.08 7.57
C ASP A 31 -11.83 46.27 7.12
N SER A 32 -12.25 47.47 7.49
CA SER A 32 -11.58 48.72 7.13
C SER A 32 -10.22 48.89 7.81
N HIS A 33 -9.97 48.22 8.94
CA HIS A 33 -8.70 48.30 9.66
C HIS A 33 -7.63 47.39 9.06
N SER A 34 -7.99 46.16 8.66
CA SER A 34 -7.06 45.18 8.08
C SER A 34 -7.01 45.19 6.54
N GLN A 35 -7.94 45.89 5.87
CA GLN A 35 -8.10 45.90 4.41
C GLN A 35 -8.32 44.48 3.83
N LEU A 36 -8.97 43.62 4.61
CA LEU A 36 -9.31 42.25 4.23
C LEU A 36 -10.81 42.15 3.92
N TYR A 37 -11.12 41.39 2.88
CA TYR A 37 -12.48 41.02 2.51
C TYR A 37 -12.72 39.57 2.95
N THR A 38 -13.76 39.36 3.74
CA THR A 38 -14.27 38.02 4.03
C THR A 38 -15.09 37.56 2.83
N VAL A 39 -14.69 36.47 2.20
CA VAL A 39 -15.37 35.92 1.03
C VAL A 39 -15.81 34.48 1.28
N GLN A 40 -16.96 34.11 0.71
CA GLN A 40 -17.49 32.76 0.75
C GLN A 40 -17.40 32.12 -0.64
N TYR A 41 -16.77 30.94 -0.71
CA TYR A 41 -16.70 30.14 -1.93
C TYR A 41 -17.98 29.32 -2.11
N LYS A 42 -18.25 28.86 -3.35
CA LYS A 42 -19.42 28.02 -3.66
C LYS A 42 -19.51 26.71 -2.88
N ASP A 43 -18.41 26.26 -2.27
CA ASP A 43 -18.35 25.06 -1.41
C ASP A 43 -18.63 25.38 0.06
N GLY A 44 -18.99 26.63 0.39
CA GLY A 44 -19.28 27.09 1.75
C GLY A 44 -18.04 27.51 2.55
N THR A 45 -16.84 27.46 1.97
CA THR A 45 -15.61 27.86 2.66
C THR A 45 -15.54 29.38 2.78
N GLU A 46 -15.29 29.90 3.98
CA GLU A 46 -15.06 31.33 4.23
C GLU A 46 -13.56 31.60 4.39
N LEU A 47 -13.05 32.60 3.68
CA LEU A 47 -11.64 33.01 3.72
C LEU A 47 -11.51 34.52 3.69
N GLU A 48 -10.45 35.03 4.32
CA GLU A 48 -10.06 36.43 4.25
C GLU A 48 -9.06 36.64 3.10
N LEU A 49 -9.43 37.48 2.13
CA LEU A 49 -8.60 37.83 0.99
C LEU A 49 -8.23 39.31 1.01
N LYS A 50 -7.00 39.61 0.59
CA LYS A 50 -6.58 40.98 0.31
C LYS A 50 -7.23 41.48 -0.97
N GLU A 51 -7.42 42.78 -1.09
CA GLU A 51 -8.01 43.40 -2.28
C GLU A 51 -7.31 43.01 -3.60
N ASN A 52 -5.98 42.84 -3.59
CA ASN A 52 -5.19 42.42 -4.76
C ASN A 52 -5.50 40.99 -5.25
N ASP A 53 -6.04 40.16 -4.38
CA ASP A 53 -6.41 38.77 -4.66
C ASP A 53 -7.89 38.64 -5.07
N ILE A 54 -8.59 39.76 -5.25
CA ILE A 54 -9.97 39.83 -5.71
C ILE A 54 -10.04 40.56 -7.06
N LYS A 55 -10.79 40.01 -8.01
CA LYS A 55 -11.02 40.60 -9.34
C LYS A 55 -12.50 40.65 -9.66
N PRO A 56 -12.99 41.69 -10.37
CA PRO A 56 -14.38 41.73 -10.83
C PRO A 56 -14.65 40.59 -11.83
N LEU A 57 -15.89 40.10 -11.89
CA LEU A 57 -16.30 39.01 -12.78
C LEU A 57 -15.98 39.28 -14.27
N THR A 58 -15.94 40.54 -14.66
CA THR A 58 -15.67 40.97 -16.04
C THR A 58 -14.21 40.79 -16.47
N SER A 59 -13.28 40.65 -15.53
CA SER A 59 -11.82 40.54 -15.79
C SER A 59 -11.42 39.33 -16.62
N PHE A 60 -12.28 38.31 -16.67
CA PHE A 60 -11.98 37.02 -17.30
C PHE A 60 -12.92 36.67 -18.47
N ARG A 61 -13.70 37.62 -18.99
CA ARG A 61 -14.51 37.39 -20.20
C ARG A 61 -13.58 37.22 -21.42
N GLN A 62 -13.58 36.02 -22.02
CA GLN A 62 -13.03 35.82 -23.36
C GLN A 62 -13.72 36.77 -24.34
N ARG A 63 -12.93 37.50 -25.15
CA ARG A 63 -13.41 38.25 -26.31
C ARG A 63 -14.21 37.28 -27.20
N LYS A 64 -15.54 37.47 -27.29
CA LYS A 64 -16.32 36.88 -28.38
C LYS A 64 -15.83 37.52 -29.68
N SER A 65 -15.13 36.75 -30.51
CA SER A 65 -14.85 37.11 -31.90
C SER A 65 -16.18 37.24 -32.64
N GLY A 66 -16.58 38.47 -32.97
CA GLY A 66 -17.70 38.73 -33.86
C GLY A 66 -17.33 38.28 -35.28
N SER A 67 -18.03 37.27 -35.78
CA SER A 67 -17.95 36.83 -37.17
C SER A 67 -18.97 37.59 -38.00
N THR A 68 -18.53 38.66 -38.66
CA THR A 68 -19.21 39.25 -39.82
C THR A 68 -18.26 39.16 -41.00
N SER A 69 -18.43 38.16 -41.86
CA SER A 69 -18.00 38.25 -43.25
C SER A 69 -18.79 37.26 -44.12
N SER A 70 -19.58 37.87 -44.99
CA SER A 70 -20.37 37.35 -46.11
C SER A 70 -19.66 36.34 -47.00
N SER A 71 -20.39 35.29 -47.39
CA SER A 71 -20.02 34.37 -48.47
C SER A 71 -20.06 35.06 -49.85
N PRO A 72 -19.21 34.60 -50.79
CA PRO A 72 -19.67 34.44 -52.16
C PRO A 72 -19.43 33.04 -52.71
N SER A 73 -20.41 32.62 -53.50
CA SER A 73 -20.57 31.36 -54.21
C SER A 73 -19.70 31.24 -55.47
N ARG A 74 -19.36 30.00 -55.88
CA ARG A 74 -19.03 29.56 -57.26
C ARG A 74 -19.14 28.02 -57.28
N ARG A 75 -20.18 27.41 -57.86
CA ARG A 75 -20.43 27.02 -59.27
C ARG A 75 -19.40 26.06 -59.92
N ARG A 76 -19.89 24.81 -60.10
CA ARG A 76 -19.96 23.94 -61.30
C ARG A 76 -18.71 23.31 -61.95
N GLY A 77 -18.80 21.97 -62.03
CA GLY A 77 -18.55 21.12 -63.23
C GLY A 77 -17.14 20.56 -63.36
N SER A 78 -16.85 19.34 -63.86
CA SER A 78 -17.63 18.19 -64.32
C SER A 78 -16.62 17.13 -64.83
N ARG A 79 -16.91 15.81 -64.62
CA ARG A 79 -16.55 14.64 -65.47
C ARG A 79 -15.06 14.40 -65.82
N SER A 80 -14.47 13.21 -66.00
CA SER A 80 -14.83 11.78 -65.98
C SER A 80 -13.58 10.96 -66.41
N ARG A 81 -13.59 9.64 -66.18
CA ARG A 81 -12.87 8.53 -66.91
C ARG A 81 -11.53 7.97 -66.37
N SER A 82 -11.64 6.90 -65.58
CA SER A 82 -11.33 5.47 -65.85
C SER A 82 -9.99 4.95 -66.44
N ARG A 83 -9.57 3.79 -65.87
CA ARG A 83 -8.67 2.68 -66.34
C ARG A 83 -7.16 2.91 -66.18
N SER A 84 -6.28 1.95 -65.83
CA SER A 84 -6.31 0.53 -65.43
C SER A 84 -4.84 0.04 -65.31
N ARG A 85 -4.60 -1.10 -64.62
CA ARG A 85 -3.49 -2.09 -64.75
C ARG A 85 -2.45 -2.18 -63.60
N SER A 86 -2.55 -3.29 -62.87
CA SER A 86 -1.47 -4.09 -62.26
C SER A 86 -0.65 -4.82 -63.38
N PRO A 87 0.46 -5.59 -63.18
CA PRO A 87 0.83 -6.39 -61.98
C PRO A 87 2.35 -6.55 -61.69
N GLY A 88 2.72 -7.30 -60.63
CA GLY A 88 4.04 -7.96 -60.53
C GLY A 88 4.62 -8.22 -59.13
N ARG A 89 4.62 -9.49 -58.69
CA ARG A 89 5.46 -10.14 -57.65
C ARG A 89 6.20 -11.32 -58.38
N PRO A 90 7.20 -12.10 -57.87
CA PRO A 90 7.72 -12.31 -56.49
C PRO A 90 9.28 -12.60 -56.46
N PRO A 91 9.89 -13.56 -55.68
CA PRO A 91 10.25 -13.58 -54.23
C PRO A 91 11.73 -14.02 -53.89
N ARG A 92 11.97 -14.29 -52.57
CA ARG A 92 13.02 -15.14 -51.91
C ARG A 92 14.39 -14.49 -51.64
N SER A 93 15.16 -14.75 -50.57
CA SER A 93 15.27 -15.89 -49.64
C SER A 93 16.01 -15.53 -48.31
N SER A 94 16.00 -16.48 -47.37
CA SER A 94 16.54 -16.58 -46.00
C SER A 94 18.05 -16.85 -45.85
N ARG A 95 18.63 -16.51 -44.67
CA ARG A 95 19.50 -17.34 -43.76
C ARG A 95 20.11 -16.41 -42.68
N ARG A 96 19.96 -16.58 -41.36
CA ARG A 96 20.41 -17.56 -40.33
C ARG A 96 21.91 -17.51 -39.94
N SER A 97 22.11 -17.45 -38.60
CA SER A 97 23.27 -17.89 -37.74
C SER A 97 24.58 -17.09 -37.77
N ALA A 98 25.42 -16.97 -36.74
CA ALA A 98 25.42 -17.30 -35.29
C ALA A 98 26.74 -16.80 -34.63
N SER A 99 26.70 -16.57 -33.31
CA SER A 99 27.68 -16.89 -32.23
C SER A 99 29.13 -16.34 -32.15
N ALA A 100 29.54 -16.16 -30.87
CA ALA A 100 30.89 -16.20 -30.26
C ALA A 100 31.72 -14.89 -30.34
N SER A 101 32.57 -14.49 -29.39
CA SER A 101 32.96 -14.82 -28.00
C SER A 101 34.15 -13.90 -27.69
N HIS A 102 34.35 -13.36 -26.48
CA HIS A 102 35.70 -13.14 -25.92
C HIS A 102 35.65 -12.71 -24.45
N GLN A 103 36.57 -13.29 -23.68
CA GLN A 103 36.87 -13.10 -22.27
C GLN A 103 38.39 -12.83 -22.15
N ALA A 104 38.80 -11.86 -21.33
CA ALA A 104 40.09 -11.69 -20.62
C ALA A 104 40.18 -10.20 -20.19
N ASP A 105 39.97 -9.87 -18.91
CA ASP A 105 40.93 -9.80 -17.79
C ASP A 105 41.88 -8.59 -17.84
N MET A 106 41.75 -7.70 -16.84
CA MET A 106 42.74 -6.72 -16.38
C MET A 106 42.29 -6.19 -15.02
N ARG A 107 42.97 -6.68 -13.97
CA ARG A 107 42.89 -6.24 -12.58
C ARG A 107 43.82 -5.04 -12.39
N GLU A 108 43.47 -4.18 -11.43
CA GLU A 108 44.24 -3.06 -10.85
C GLU A 108 44.29 -1.70 -11.59
N MET A 109 43.41 -0.79 -11.18
CA MET A 109 43.85 0.53 -10.71
C MET A 109 42.87 1.05 -9.64
N ARG A 110 43.41 1.28 -8.45
CA ARG A 110 42.73 1.78 -7.26
C ARG A 110 43.00 3.28 -7.17
N LYS A 111 41.99 4.04 -6.72
CA LYS A 111 42.00 5.47 -6.33
C LYS A 111 42.11 6.47 -7.48
N GLU A 112 41.02 7.21 -7.70
CA GLU A 112 41.04 8.67 -7.51
C GLU A 112 39.60 9.21 -7.41
N VAL A 113 39.40 10.02 -6.37
CA VAL A 113 38.18 10.75 -6.08
C VAL A 113 38.15 11.95 -7.04
N LEU A 114 37.10 12.07 -7.85
CA LEU A 114 36.89 13.26 -8.67
C LEU A 114 35.57 13.92 -8.29
N GLU A 115 35.71 15.03 -7.55
CA GLU A 115 34.68 16.03 -7.33
C GLU A 115 34.16 16.54 -8.68
N VAL A 116 32.86 16.41 -8.93
CA VAL A 116 32.19 17.05 -10.06
C VAL A 116 31.63 18.39 -9.57
N LYS A 117 32.35 19.48 -9.88
CA LYS A 117 31.81 20.85 -9.79
C LYS A 117 30.79 21.05 -10.92
N LEU A 118 29.51 21.15 -10.56
CA LEU A 118 28.44 21.54 -11.47
C LEU A 118 28.46 23.06 -11.67
N THR A 119 28.84 23.52 -12.86
CA THR A 119 28.60 24.90 -13.31
C THR A 119 27.09 25.10 -13.58
N PRO A 120 26.47 26.19 -13.08
CA PRO A 120 25.05 26.45 -13.31
C PRO A 120 24.80 26.96 -14.74
N LEU A 121 23.81 26.36 -15.42
CA LEU A 121 23.26 26.82 -16.68
C LEU A 121 22.48 28.13 -16.49
N VAL A 122 22.92 29.20 -17.14
CA VAL A 122 22.18 30.47 -17.26
C VAL A 122 21.14 30.31 -18.38
N LEU A 123 19.86 30.24 -18.01
CA LEU A 123 18.73 30.32 -18.95
C LEU A 123 18.48 31.79 -19.32
N LYS A 124 18.70 32.17 -20.58
CA LYS A 124 18.27 33.48 -21.12
C LYS A 124 16.78 33.45 -21.49
N PRO A 125 16.04 34.56 -21.30
CA PRO A 125 14.60 34.62 -21.54
C PRO A 125 14.28 34.80 -23.03
N PHE A 126 13.35 33.99 -23.55
CA PHE A 126 12.83 34.15 -24.90
C PHE A 126 11.63 35.12 -24.92
N GLY A 127 11.83 36.27 -25.57
CA GLY A 127 10.78 37.18 -26.02
C GLY A 127 10.50 36.98 -27.51
N ASN A 128 9.22 37.09 -27.88
CA ASN A 128 8.73 36.99 -29.26
C ASN A 128 9.05 38.26 -30.07
N SER A 129 9.66 38.11 -31.24
CA SER A 129 9.35 38.96 -32.40
C SER A 129 9.86 38.35 -33.71
N ILE A 130 8.99 38.42 -34.71
CA ILE A 130 9.09 37.92 -36.09
C ILE A 130 10.08 38.76 -36.93
N ARG A 131 10.94 38.13 -37.75
CA ARG A 131 11.12 38.45 -39.19
C ARG A 131 12.12 37.54 -39.94
N TYR A 132 11.92 37.53 -41.25
CA TYR A 132 12.34 36.62 -42.33
C TYR A 132 13.83 36.63 -42.73
N ASN A 133 14.26 35.47 -43.26
CA ASN A 133 15.23 35.13 -44.32
C ASN A 133 16.38 36.07 -44.71
N GLY A 134 17.57 35.48 -44.84
CA GLY A 134 18.62 35.94 -45.77
C GLY A 134 20.01 35.38 -45.44
N GLU A 135 20.60 34.70 -46.42
CA GLU A 135 21.90 33.99 -46.50
C GLU A 135 23.19 34.73 -46.05
N PRO A 136 24.36 34.02 -46.03
CA PRO A 136 25.50 34.30 -45.14
C PRO A 136 26.71 34.94 -45.84
N GLU A 137 27.63 35.55 -45.08
CA GLU A 137 29.06 35.74 -45.41
C GLU A 137 29.79 36.25 -44.13
N ARG A 138 30.76 35.50 -43.56
CA ARG A 138 32.21 35.40 -43.88
C ARG A 138 33.09 36.43 -43.15
N THR A 139 34.09 35.90 -42.42
CA THR A 139 35.46 36.47 -42.22
C THR A 139 35.54 37.64 -41.22
N GLU A 140 36.52 37.82 -40.33
CA GLU A 140 37.67 37.14 -39.71
C GLU A 140 38.17 38.17 -38.66
N ARG A 141 38.87 37.69 -37.60
CA ARG A 141 39.95 38.39 -36.87
C ARG A 141 39.58 39.69 -36.15
N ASP A 142 40.28 40.19 -35.16
CA ASP A 142 41.34 39.83 -34.21
C ASP A 142 41.35 41.08 -33.31
N GLY A 143 41.82 40.99 -32.07
CA GLY A 143 42.25 42.21 -31.39
C GLY A 143 42.02 42.23 -29.89
N MET A 144 43.09 41.87 -29.21
CA MET A 144 43.33 41.81 -27.77
C MET A 144 43.38 43.20 -27.07
N LEU A 145 43.31 43.16 -25.73
CA LEU A 145 43.84 44.12 -24.73
C LEU A 145 43.03 45.43 -24.54
N HIS A 146 42.85 46.03 -23.36
CA HIS A 146 43.49 45.90 -22.04
C HIS A 146 42.68 46.67 -20.98
N ARG A 147 42.85 46.27 -19.70
CA ARG A 147 42.96 47.10 -18.47
C ARG A 147 41.72 47.75 -17.83
N ASN A 148 41.38 47.16 -16.68
CA ASN A 148 41.37 47.73 -15.31
C ASN A 148 40.70 49.09 -15.07
N ALA A 149 39.64 49.07 -14.27
CA ALA A 149 39.54 49.93 -13.09
C ALA A 149 38.72 49.17 -12.02
N GLU A 150 39.37 48.91 -10.88
CA GLU A 150 38.71 48.52 -9.64
C GLU A 150 38.04 49.75 -9.04
N GLU A 151 36.77 49.65 -8.67
CA GLU A 151 36.19 50.45 -7.60
C GLU A 151 35.52 49.50 -6.59
N LYS A 152 36.13 49.43 -5.41
CA LYS A 152 35.60 48.75 -4.23
C LYS A 152 34.38 49.51 -3.72
N PHE A 153 33.28 48.81 -3.49
CA PHE A 153 32.35 49.17 -2.40
C PHE A 153 31.88 47.93 -1.63
N HIS A 154 31.68 48.19 -0.34
CA HIS A 154 31.56 47.28 0.79
C HIS A 154 30.44 46.24 0.73
N LEU A 155 30.76 45.09 1.32
CA LEU A 155 29.86 44.03 1.76
C LEU A 155 28.99 44.52 2.94
N SER A 156 27.69 44.23 2.91
CA SER A 156 26.86 44.08 4.11
C SER A 156 25.87 42.94 3.89
N GLU A 157 25.79 42.13 4.93
CA GLU A 157 25.10 40.85 5.09
C GLU A 157 23.57 40.92 5.07
N GLU A 158 22.99 39.75 4.75
CA GLU A 158 21.69 39.22 5.19
C GLU A 158 20.39 39.95 4.80
N ILE A 159 19.66 39.34 3.84
CA ILE A 159 18.19 39.31 3.90
C ILE A 159 17.72 37.87 3.69
N SER A 160 17.31 37.26 4.80
CA SER A 160 16.46 36.08 4.90
C SER A 160 15.13 36.30 4.17
N SER A 161 14.76 35.41 3.27
CA SER A 161 13.43 35.38 2.66
C SER A 161 12.37 34.96 3.69
N MET A 162 11.57 35.91 4.16
CA MET A 162 10.39 35.66 5.00
C MET A 162 9.32 34.90 4.21
N SER A 163 9.01 33.67 4.64
CA SER A 163 7.82 32.94 4.19
C SER A 163 6.58 33.46 4.92
N THR A 164 5.63 34.02 4.18
CA THR A 164 4.31 34.45 4.67
C THR A 164 3.48 33.23 5.08
N GLN A 165 3.36 32.96 6.38
CA GLN A 165 2.37 32.04 6.93
C GLN A 165 0.97 32.68 6.88
N TYR A 166 0.04 32.06 6.17
CA TYR A 166 -1.39 32.32 6.35
C TYR A 166 -1.90 31.42 7.49
N SER A 167 -2.41 32.03 8.55
CA SER A 167 -3.09 31.36 9.66
C SER A 167 -4.52 31.02 9.26
N LEU A 168 -4.84 29.73 9.10
CA LEU A 168 -6.20 29.24 8.93
C LEU A 168 -6.87 29.14 10.30
N HIS A 169 -7.84 30.00 10.59
CA HIS A 169 -8.75 29.84 11.73
C HIS A 169 -10.14 29.41 11.23
N PRO A 170 -10.63 28.21 11.56
CA PRO A 170 -12.06 27.90 11.45
C PRO A 170 -12.78 28.58 12.63
N ARG A 171 -13.74 29.48 12.34
CA ARG A 171 -14.57 30.11 13.38
C ARG A 171 -15.64 29.14 13.88
N ARG A 172 -15.73 29.06 15.21
CA ARG A 172 -16.63 28.25 16.04
C ARG A 172 -18.09 28.72 15.86
N GLU A 173 -19.02 27.79 15.67
CA GLU A 173 -20.47 28.06 15.65
C GLU A 173 -20.95 28.56 17.02
N GLU A 174 -21.61 29.72 17.04
CA GLU A 174 -22.34 30.23 18.21
C GLU A 174 -23.82 29.85 18.09
N ILE A 175 -24.28 29.02 19.03
CA ILE A 175 -25.68 28.66 19.22
C ILE A 175 -26.39 29.86 19.86
N LYS A 176 -27.37 30.43 19.15
CA LYS A 176 -28.31 31.43 19.68
C LYS A 176 -29.08 30.87 20.88
N LEU A 177 -28.92 31.47 22.06
CA LEU A 177 -29.88 31.34 23.16
C LEU A 177 -30.57 32.71 23.36
N LYS A 178 -31.90 32.66 23.46
CA LYS A 178 -32.81 33.81 23.56
C LYS A 178 -32.64 34.61 24.85
N ASP A 179 -32.86 35.91 24.72
CA ASP A 179 -33.08 36.89 25.78
C ASP A 179 -34.10 36.43 26.85
N ILE A 180 -33.86 36.80 28.11
CA ILE A 180 -34.80 37.49 29.01
C ILE A 180 -33.97 38.22 30.08
N ASP A 181 -34.42 39.44 30.34
CA ASP A 181 -33.78 40.55 31.03
C ASP A 181 -33.98 40.51 32.57
N SER A 182 -33.13 41.30 33.24
CA SER A 182 -33.39 42.13 34.44
C SER A 182 -32.93 41.71 35.86
N LYS A 183 -32.03 42.57 36.38
CA LYS A 183 -31.94 43.21 37.72
C LYS A 183 -30.96 42.71 38.82
N GLU A 184 -29.92 43.55 38.95
CA GLU A 184 -29.43 44.30 40.15
C GLU A 184 -28.78 43.62 41.38
N GLU A 185 -27.54 44.09 41.61
CA GLU A 185 -26.84 44.48 42.87
C GLU A 185 -26.45 43.45 43.97
N ASN A 186 -25.13 43.27 44.20
CA ASN A 186 -24.37 43.81 45.36
C ASN A 186 -22.97 43.15 45.60
N ILE A 187 -21.92 43.99 45.50
CA ILE A 187 -20.80 44.27 46.43
C ILE A 187 -20.10 43.13 47.27
N VAL A 188 -18.79 42.95 46.96
CA VAL A 188 -17.57 42.70 47.79
C VAL A 188 -17.06 41.26 48.06
N PRO A 189 -15.71 41.05 48.04
CA PRO A 189 -15.06 39.77 47.75
C PRO A 189 -14.47 39.12 49.01
N THR A 190 -14.24 37.80 49.04
CA THR A 190 -13.19 37.14 49.85
C THR A 190 -13.08 35.63 49.54
N LYS A 191 -11.82 35.14 49.51
CA LYS A 191 -11.33 33.75 49.66
C LYS A 191 -11.40 32.77 48.48
N ARG A 192 -10.29 32.79 47.74
CA ARG A 192 -9.41 31.66 47.39
C ARG A 192 -9.80 30.32 48.05
N SER A 193 -10.40 29.42 47.27
CA SER A 193 -10.38 27.97 47.51
C SER A 193 -10.54 27.22 46.19
N THR A 194 -9.66 26.24 45.98
CA THR A 194 -9.85 25.06 45.13
C THR A 194 -10.14 25.29 43.64
N LEU A 195 -9.06 25.44 42.88
CA LEU A 195 -8.99 25.12 41.45
C LEU A 195 -9.33 23.64 41.26
N LEU A 196 -10.63 23.35 41.05
CA LEU A 196 -11.08 22.16 40.37
C LEU A 196 -10.43 22.17 38.98
N LYS A 197 -9.40 21.32 38.83
CA LYS A 197 -8.86 20.91 37.53
C LYS A 197 -9.96 20.12 36.81
N THR A 198 -10.89 20.84 36.20
CA THR A 198 -11.71 20.29 35.12
C THR A 198 -10.77 20.11 33.93
N SER A 199 -10.07 18.98 33.92
CA SER A 199 -9.41 18.51 32.72
C SER A 199 -10.54 18.22 31.74
N GLU A 200 -10.77 19.13 30.80
CA GLU A 200 -11.65 18.92 29.66
C GLU A 200 -11.23 17.60 29.01
N VAL A 201 -12.05 16.58 29.22
CA VAL A 201 -12.04 15.34 28.45
C VAL A 201 -12.36 15.76 27.02
N LEU A 202 -11.32 15.95 26.24
CA LEU A 202 -11.40 16.05 24.79
C LEU A 202 -12.24 14.85 24.32
N GLY A 203 -13.43 15.14 23.79
CA GLY A 203 -14.42 14.16 23.40
C GLY A 203 -13.78 13.05 22.57
N THR A 204 -13.64 11.88 23.18
CA THR A 204 -13.22 10.68 22.47
C THR A 204 -14.42 10.28 21.63
N GLN A 205 -14.42 10.66 20.36
CA GLN A 205 -15.34 10.08 19.38
C GLN A 205 -15.36 8.56 19.60
N PRO A 206 -16.53 7.90 19.73
CA PRO A 206 -16.57 6.46 19.92
C PRO A 206 -15.90 5.82 18.72
N LYS A 207 -14.67 5.32 18.92
CA LYS A 207 -13.94 4.63 17.86
C LYS A 207 -14.80 3.43 17.49
N SER A 208 -15.23 3.39 16.24
CA SER A 208 -16.04 2.28 15.72
C SER A 208 -15.27 0.97 15.94
N LEU A 209 -15.73 0.16 16.87
CA LEU A 209 -15.09 -1.12 17.18
C LEU A 209 -15.30 -2.07 15.99
N GLU A 210 -14.21 -2.52 15.39
CA GLU A 210 -14.24 -3.52 14.32
C GLU A 210 -14.44 -4.94 14.89
N PHE A 211 -14.61 -5.95 14.03
CA PHE A 211 -14.71 -7.36 14.45
C PHE A 211 -15.86 -7.70 15.42
N GLY A 212 -16.99 -7.01 15.31
CA GLY A 212 -18.16 -7.25 16.17
C GLY A 212 -17.97 -6.74 17.60
N GLY A 213 -17.00 -5.84 17.83
CA GLY A 213 -16.73 -5.28 19.15
C GLY A 213 -16.05 -6.26 20.10
N VAL A 214 -16.15 -5.99 21.39
CA VAL A 214 -15.49 -6.78 22.44
C VAL A 214 -15.98 -8.25 22.46
N PRO A 215 -17.29 -8.55 22.37
CA PRO A 215 -17.75 -9.93 22.36
C PRO A 215 -17.28 -10.70 21.12
N GLY A 216 -17.31 -10.07 19.95
CA GLY A 216 -16.84 -10.67 18.71
C GLY A 216 -15.35 -10.98 18.75
N VAL A 217 -14.53 -10.03 19.20
CA VAL A 217 -13.09 -10.22 19.40
C VAL A 217 -12.79 -11.36 20.38
N PHE A 218 -13.49 -11.41 21.52
CA PHE A 218 -13.31 -12.48 22.51
C PHE A 218 -13.64 -13.85 21.92
N LEU A 219 -14.74 -13.96 21.16
CA LEU A 219 -15.12 -15.18 20.47
C LEU A 219 -14.11 -15.60 19.41
N ILE A 220 -13.54 -14.64 18.67
CA ILE A 220 -12.49 -14.91 17.67
C ILE A 220 -11.21 -15.44 18.33
N MET A 221 -10.81 -14.86 19.47
CA MET A 221 -9.60 -15.29 20.18
C MET A 221 -9.66 -16.74 20.67
N LEU A 222 -10.83 -17.18 21.15
CA LEU A 222 -11.03 -18.57 21.57
C LEU A 222 -11.38 -19.50 20.39
N GLY A 223 -12.11 -18.98 19.42
CA GLY A 223 -12.61 -19.72 18.26
C GLY A 223 -11.51 -20.07 17.27
N LEU A 224 -10.59 -19.14 16.95
CA LEU A 224 -9.54 -19.36 15.95
C LEU A 224 -8.60 -20.53 16.28
N PRO A 225 -8.03 -20.64 17.49
CA PRO A 225 -7.21 -21.80 17.84
C PRO A 225 -8.00 -23.10 17.80
N THR A 226 -9.22 -23.10 18.35
CA THR A 226 -10.09 -24.29 18.36
C THR A 226 -10.40 -24.76 16.95
N PHE A 227 -10.74 -23.81 16.06
CA PHE A 227 -11.08 -24.08 14.68
C PHE A 227 -9.88 -24.55 13.86
N LEU A 228 -8.68 -24.01 14.09
CA LEU A 228 -7.43 -24.50 13.52
C LEU A 228 -7.24 -25.99 13.84
N PHE A 229 -7.29 -26.38 15.12
CA PHE A 229 -7.11 -27.78 15.51
C PHE A 229 -8.20 -28.69 14.95
N LEU A 230 -9.45 -28.22 14.93
CA LEU A 230 -10.55 -28.95 14.33
C LEU A 230 -10.28 -29.27 12.85
N LEU A 231 -9.86 -28.27 12.05
CA LEU A 231 -9.55 -28.45 10.64
C LEU A 231 -8.39 -29.44 10.43
N LEU A 232 -7.32 -29.31 11.22
CA LEU A 232 -6.16 -30.20 11.12
C LEU A 232 -6.51 -31.64 11.53
N LEU A 233 -7.36 -31.83 12.54
CA LEU A 233 -7.84 -33.15 12.96
C LEU A 233 -8.76 -33.77 11.90
N LEU A 234 -9.73 -33.02 11.37
CA LEU A 234 -10.61 -33.47 10.30
C LEU A 234 -9.84 -33.88 9.03
N CYS A 235 -8.75 -33.18 8.72
CA CYS A 235 -7.91 -33.50 7.57
C CYS A 235 -6.99 -34.73 7.79
N LYS A 236 -6.78 -35.12 9.06
CA LYS A 236 -5.97 -36.29 9.42
C LYS A 236 -6.78 -37.59 9.37
N GLU A 237 -8.10 -37.49 9.48
CA GLU A 237 -9.01 -38.63 9.39
C GLU A 237 -8.96 -39.29 8.01
N LYS A 238 -9.20 -40.62 7.97
CA LYS A 238 -9.18 -41.40 6.72
C LYS A 238 -10.24 -40.94 5.71
N GLU A 239 -11.35 -40.43 6.21
CA GLU A 239 -12.35 -39.71 5.42
C GLU A 239 -12.41 -38.27 5.91
N ALA A 240 -11.81 -37.34 5.16
CA ALA A 240 -11.83 -35.90 5.42
C ALA A 240 -13.20 -35.28 5.10
N SER A 241 -14.28 -35.91 5.56
CA SER A 241 -15.66 -35.46 5.40
C SER A 241 -16.05 -34.56 6.57
N LEU A 242 -16.81 -33.50 6.27
CA LEU A 242 -17.42 -32.65 7.29
C LEU A 242 -18.49 -33.39 8.11
N LEU A 243 -18.94 -34.56 7.64
CA LEU A 243 -19.90 -35.41 8.35
C LEU A 243 -19.28 -36.13 9.56
N ASN A 244 -17.96 -36.26 9.62
CA ASN A 244 -17.24 -36.89 10.75
C ASN A 244 -17.00 -35.91 11.91
N PHE A 245 -17.91 -34.94 12.09
CA PHE A 245 -17.83 -33.94 13.14
C PHE A 245 -18.57 -34.39 14.40
N PRO A 246 -18.01 -34.23 15.62
CA PRO A 246 -16.66 -33.74 15.92
C PRO A 246 -15.60 -34.84 15.80
N PRO A 247 -14.37 -34.53 15.31
CA PRO A 247 -13.29 -35.50 15.26
C PRO A 247 -12.85 -35.92 16.68
N PRO A 248 -12.34 -37.15 16.86
CA PRO A 248 -11.87 -37.62 18.16
C PRO A 248 -10.71 -36.75 18.65
N MET A 249 -10.91 -36.09 19.79
CA MET A 249 -9.89 -35.23 20.39
C MET A 249 -8.77 -36.08 20.98
N PRO A 250 -7.51 -35.90 20.55
CA PRO A 250 -6.40 -36.60 21.16
C PRO A 250 -6.19 -36.13 22.61
N PRO A 251 -5.68 -37.00 23.50
CA PRO A 251 -5.34 -36.60 24.85
C PRO A 251 -4.28 -35.49 24.84
N LEU A 252 -4.36 -34.56 25.81
CA LEU A 252 -3.42 -33.43 25.96
C LEU A 252 -1.95 -33.84 25.95
N SER A 253 -1.63 -35.02 26.49
CA SER A 253 -0.28 -35.60 26.49
C SER A 253 0.26 -35.93 25.09
N LYS A 254 -0.61 -36.14 24.10
CA LYS A 254 -0.22 -36.32 22.70
C LYS A 254 -0.18 -35.00 21.92
N LEU A 255 -0.84 -33.96 22.43
CA LEU A 255 -0.82 -32.62 21.82
C LEU A 255 0.40 -31.82 22.25
N TRP A 256 0.88 -31.99 23.48
CA TRP A 256 2.07 -31.29 23.96
C TRP A 256 3.32 -32.17 23.85
N ASP A 257 4.26 -31.75 23.00
CA ASP A 257 5.61 -32.31 22.97
C ASP A 257 6.63 -31.19 23.21
N THR A 258 7.45 -31.37 24.24
CA THR A 258 8.50 -30.40 24.62
C THR A 258 9.57 -30.30 23.52
N ARG A 259 9.82 -31.39 22.78
CA ARG A 259 10.76 -31.37 21.65
C ARG A 259 10.20 -30.55 20.50
N ALA A 260 8.92 -30.68 20.17
CA ALA A 260 8.26 -29.86 19.16
C ALA A 260 8.30 -28.36 19.53
N PHE A 261 8.07 -28.03 20.81
CA PHE A 261 8.21 -26.66 21.29
C PHE A 261 9.65 -26.12 21.13
N ALA A 262 10.65 -26.93 21.48
CA ALA A 262 12.06 -26.56 21.29
C ALA A 262 12.42 -26.37 19.80
N VAL A 263 11.91 -27.22 18.91
CA VAL A 263 12.08 -27.09 17.45
C VAL A 263 11.46 -25.79 16.93
N TYR A 264 10.26 -25.44 17.41
CA TYR A 264 9.62 -24.18 17.03
C TYR A 264 10.41 -22.96 17.53
N LEU A 265 10.89 -22.98 18.77
CA LEU A 265 11.74 -21.90 19.31
C LEU A 265 13.05 -21.78 18.55
N PHE A 266 13.67 -22.91 18.19
CA PHE A 266 14.86 -22.93 17.34
C PHE A 266 14.57 -22.30 15.98
N TRP A 267 13.46 -22.66 15.34
CA TRP A 267 13.02 -22.07 14.07
C TRP A 267 12.85 -20.54 14.17
N PHE A 268 12.11 -20.07 15.17
CA PHE A 268 11.89 -18.64 15.39
C PHE A 268 13.21 -17.90 15.61
N SER A 269 14.10 -18.47 16.44
CA SER A 269 15.41 -17.90 16.76
C SER A 269 16.35 -17.88 15.55
N LEU A 270 16.33 -18.93 14.73
CA LEU A 270 17.11 -19.01 13.48
C LEU A 270 16.68 -17.92 12.50
N GLN A 271 15.38 -17.72 12.31
CA GLN A 271 14.87 -16.64 11.46
C GLN A 271 15.20 -15.26 12.04
N ALA A 272 15.14 -15.10 13.36
CA ALA A 272 15.55 -13.86 14.02
C ALA A 272 17.04 -13.56 13.80
N LEU A 273 17.90 -14.58 13.87
CA LEU A 273 19.32 -14.46 13.57
C LEU A 273 19.54 -13.97 12.13
N PHE A 274 18.89 -14.59 11.15
CA PHE A 274 18.98 -14.17 9.75
C PHE A 274 18.45 -12.76 9.51
N TYR A 275 17.43 -12.35 10.24
CA TYR A 275 16.89 -11.00 10.16
C TYR A 275 17.86 -9.94 10.70
N ILE A 276 18.64 -10.25 11.73
CA ILE A 276 19.61 -9.32 12.33
C ILE A 276 20.85 -9.13 11.45
N LEU A 277 21.17 -10.08 10.56
CA LEU A 277 22.33 -10.01 9.68
C LEU A 277 22.37 -8.66 8.92
N PRO A 278 23.55 -8.01 8.84
CA PRO A 278 23.71 -6.70 8.21
C PRO A 278 23.77 -6.79 6.67
N ILE A 279 22.83 -7.54 6.09
CA ILE A 279 22.74 -7.79 4.64
C ILE A 279 21.47 -7.13 4.12
N GLY A 280 21.52 -6.56 2.92
CA GLY A 280 20.35 -6.00 2.23
C GLY A 280 20.18 -4.50 2.36
N LYS A 281 19.29 -3.95 1.52
CA LYS A 281 19.04 -2.52 1.39
C LYS A 281 18.23 -1.99 2.58
N VAL A 282 18.57 -0.81 3.08
CA VAL A 282 17.74 -0.11 4.07
C VAL A 282 16.79 0.84 3.35
N VAL A 283 15.49 0.75 3.66
CA VAL A 283 14.42 1.56 3.10
C VAL A 283 13.63 2.23 4.21
N GLU A 284 13.13 3.43 3.94
CA GLU A 284 12.26 4.17 4.84
C GLU A 284 10.79 3.74 4.66
N GLY A 285 10.12 3.47 5.76
CA GLY A 285 8.70 3.20 5.78
C GLY A 285 7.85 4.46 5.55
N MET A 286 6.54 4.27 5.69
CA MET A 286 5.58 5.37 5.61
C MET A 286 5.73 6.33 6.80
N PRO A 287 5.43 7.64 6.63
CA PRO A 287 5.47 8.59 7.73
C PRO A 287 4.44 8.23 8.79
N LEU A 288 4.88 8.22 10.05
CA LEU A 288 4.02 8.04 11.23
C LEU A 288 3.21 9.33 11.50
N ALA A 289 2.28 9.27 12.46
CA ALA A 289 1.48 10.42 12.86
C ALA A 289 2.32 11.61 13.38
N ASP A 290 3.53 11.33 13.88
CA ASP A 290 4.51 12.32 14.33
C ASP A 290 5.45 12.81 13.20
N GLY A 291 5.24 12.35 11.97
CA GLY A 291 6.06 12.68 10.80
C GLY A 291 7.38 11.91 10.70
N ARG A 292 7.76 11.12 11.72
CA ARG A 292 8.99 10.31 11.66
C ARG A 292 8.83 9.17 10.66
N ARG A 293 9.94 8.74 10.08
CA ARG A 293 10.00 7.57 9.19
C ARG A 293 10.90 6.51 9.80
N LEU A 294 10.34 5.32 9.98
CA LEU A 294 11.08 4.17 10.48
C LEU A 294 11.93 3.56 9.37
N LYS A 295 13.15 3.13 9.72
CA LYS A 295 14.05 2.44 8.79
C LYS A 295 13.84 0.93 8.92
N TYR A 296 13.81 0.26 7.77
CA TYR A 296 13.65 -1.19 7.64
C TYR A 296 14.76 -1.74 6.76
N ARG A 297 15.37 -2.85 7.18
CA ARG A 297 16.37 -3.58 6.37
C ARG A 297 15.66 -4.70 5.60
N LEU A 298 15.76 -4.63 4.28
CA LEU A 298 15.15 -5.59 3.37
C LEU A 298 16.12 -6.75 3.15
N ASN A 299 15.94 -7.83 3.90
CA ASN A 299 16.76 -9.03 3.82
C ASN A 299 15.95 -10.32 3.71
N GLY A 300 14.65 -10.24 3.39
CA GLY A 300 13.76 -11.40 3.36
C GLY A 300 14.19 -12.45 2.36
N PHE A 301 14.55 -12.04 1.14
CA PHE A 301 15.01 -12.96 0.11
C PHE A 301 16.34 -13.65 0.49
N TYR A 302 17.28 -12.93 1.13
CA TYR A 302 18.52 -13.53 1.60
C TYR A 302 18.29 -14.52 2.76
N ALA A 303 17.42 -14.17 3.71
CA ALA A 303 17.04 -15.07 4.80
C ALA A 303 16.38 -16.36 4.27
N PHE A 304 15.56 -16.24 3.22
CA PHE A 304 14.99 -17.40 2.51
C PHE A 304 16.08 -18.27 1.86
N LEU A 305 17.03 -17.68 1.13
CA LEU A 305 18.15 -18.44 0.55
C LEU A 305 18.99 -19.16 1.61
N LEU A 306 19.33 -18.47 2.70
CA LEU A 306 20.05 -19.06 3.83
C LEU A 306 19.27 -20.23 4.46
N THR A 307 17.96 -20.08 4.56
CA THR A 307 17.07 -21.16 5.04
C THR A 307 17.09 -22.35 4.08
N CYS A 308 17.00 -22.12 2.75
CA CYS A 308 17.12 -23.19 1.75
C CYS A 308 18.46 -23.92 1.83
N VAL A 309 19.57 -23.19 1.99
CA VAL A 309 20.90 -23.77 2.16
C VAL A 309 20.98 -24.58 3.45
N ALA A 310 20.47 -24.06 4.56
CA ALA A 310 20.45 -24.77 5.84
C ALA A 310 19.62 -26.06 5.77
N LEU A 311 18.46 -26.03 5.10
CA LEU A 311 17.63 -27.22 4.87
C LEU A 311 18.28 -28.22 3.92
N GLY A 312 18.91 -27.74 2.84
CA GLY A 312 19.65 -28.59 1.92
C GLY A 312 20.81 -29.30 2.61
N ALA A 313 21.59 -28.60 3.43
CA ALA A 313 22.65 -29.18 4.24
C ALA A 313 22.10 -30.18 5.26
N ALA A 314 21.00 -29.86 5.94
CA ALA A 314 20.33 -30.78 6.86
C ALA A 314 19.89 -32.07 6.16
N LEU A 315 19.32 -31.97 4.96
CA LEU A 315 18.96 -33.14 4.14
C LEU A 315 20.19 -33.95 3.71
N CYS A 316 21.28 -33.31 3.31
CA CYS A 316 22.53 -34.00 2.98
C CYS A 316 23.15 -34.73 4.18
N TRP A 317 22.99 -34.20 5.39
CA TRP A 317 23.41 -34.85 6.63
C TRP A 317 22.40 -35.88 7.17
N GLY A 318 21.33 -36.16 6.43
CA GLY A 318 20.34 -37.18 6.78
C GLY A 318 19.40 -36.79 7.92
N VAL A 319 19.19 -35.49 8.16
CA VAL A 319 18.20 -35.03 9.15
C VAL A 319 16.80 -35.42 8.69
N GLU A 320 16.09 -36.18 9.54
CA GLU A 320 14.73 -36.62 9.24
C GLU A 320 13.71 -35.48 9.37
N LEU A 321 13.47 -34.75 8.28
CA LEU A 321 12.42 -33.73 8.20
C LEU A 321 11.01 -34.29 8.42
N HIS A 322 10.84 -35.61 8.32
CA HIS A 322 9.57 -36.30 8.56
C HIS A 322 9.04 -36.13 9.99
N TYR A 323 9.91 -35.83 10.97
CA TYR A 323 9.49 -35.52 12.34
C TYR A 323 8.45 -34.38 12.40
N VAL A 324 8.61 -33.36 11.56
CA VAL A 324 7.72 -32.18 11.50
C VAL A 324 6.31 -32.57 11.06
N TYR A 325 6.17 -33.51 10.13
CA TYR A 325 4.85 -34.02 9.71
C TYR A 325 4.16 -34.81 10.82
N HIS A 326 4.86 -35.72 11.49
CA HIS A 326 4.27 -36.50 12.59
C HIS A 326 3.85 -35.64 13.79
N HIS A 327 4.61 -34.57 14.06
CA HIS A 327 4.38 -33.65 15.18
C HIS A 327 3.74 -32.33 14.72
N PHE A 328 3.01 -32.34 13.59
CA PHE A 328 2.42 -31.13 13.02
C PHE A 328 1.41 -30.46 13.98
N LEU A 329 0.57 -31.26 14.66
CA LEU A 329 -0.36 -30.75 15.68
C LEU A 329 0.37 -30.18 16.92
N PRO A 330 1.33 -30.91 17.53
CA PRO A 330 2.18 -30.35 18.58
C PRO A 330 2.91 -29.07 18.19
N LEU A 331 3.40 -28.97 16.95
CA LEU A 331 4.02 -27.75 16.43
C LEU A 331 3.02 -26.60 16.30
N ALA A 332 1.78 -26.87 15.87
CA ALA A 332 0.73 -25.86 15.83
C ALA A 332 0.37 -25.35 17.24
N LEU A 333 0.35 -26.23 18.24
CA LEU A 333 0.15 -25.86 19.64
C LEU A 333 1.35 -25.08 20.21
N ALA A 334 2.57 -25.47 19.88
CA ALA A 334 3.77 -24.72 20.24
C ALA A 334 3.74 -23.30 19.65
N ALA A 335 3.36 -23.17 18.38
CA ALA A 335 3.22 -21.88 17.73
C ALA A 335 2.10 -21.04 18.36
N ALA A 336 0.94 -21.63 18.67
CA ALA A 336 -0.19 -20.95 19.30
C ALA A 336 0.15 -20.47 20.73
N THR A 337 0.81 -21.29 21.52
CA THR A 337 1.26 -20.92 22.87
C THR A 337 2.32 -19.83 22.82
N PHE A 338 3.26 -19.90 21.88
CA PHE A 338 4.23 -18.83 21.66
C PHE A 338 3.57 -17.52 21.19
N ALA A 339 2.62 -17.58 20.26
CA ALA A 339 1.87 -16.41 19.80
C ALA A 339 1.10 -15.75 20.95
N MET A 340 0.42 -16.54 21.80
CA MET A 340 -0.23 -16.05 23.02
C MET A 340 0.74 -15.37 23.98
N ALA A 341 1.92 -15.98 24.21
CA ALA A 341 2.96 -15.39 25.05
C ALA A 341 3.50 -14.08 24.47
N LEU A 342 3.75 -14.04 23.15
CA LEU A 342 4.18 -12.84 22.44
C LEU A 342 3.12 -11.73 22.53
N SER A 343 1.85 -12.04 22.31
CA SER A 343 0.75 -11.06 22.46
C SER A 343 0.64 -10.51 23.88
N THR A 344 0.83 -11.36 24.88
CA THR A 344 0.86 -10.94 26.29
C THR A 344 2.03 -10.00 26.56
N TYR A 345 3.23 -10.34 26.07
CA TYR A 345 4.38 -9.46 26.15
C TYR A 345 4.13 -8.11 25.47
N LEU A 346 3.52 -8.09 24.28
CA LEU A 346 3.18 -6.87 23.55
C LEU A 346 2.16 -6.01 24.29
N ALA A 347 1.12 -6.62 24.87
CA ALA A 347 0.12 -5.91 25.65
C ALA A 347 0.71 -5.28 26.92
N VAL A 348 1.55 -6.02 27.63
CA VAL A 348 2.28 -5.56 28.82
C VAL A 348 3.21 -4.41 28.43
N ARG A 349 4.05 -4.60 27.42
CA ARG A 349 4.96 -3.58 26.89
C ARG A 349 4.23 -2.29 26.47
N ALA A 350 3.06 -2.40 25.83
CA ALA A 350 2.29 -1.27 25.36
C ALA A 350 1.74 -0.37 26.49
N ALA A 351 1.76 -0.85 27.74
CA ALA A 351 1.45 -0.03 28.92
C ALA A 351 2.46 1.10 29.14
N TRP A 352 3.73 0.90 28.75
CA TRP A 352 4.80 1.90 28.85
C TRP A 352 5.11 2.59 27.52
N ALA A 353 4.37 2.30 26.46
CA ALA A 353 4.59 2.92 25.16
C ALA A 353 4.13 4.39 25.13
N PRO A 354 4.89 5.30 24.50
CA PRO A 354 4.51 6.70 24.39
C PRO A 354 3.26 6.85 23.51
N PRO A 355 2.41 7.87 23.74
CA PRO A 355 1.19 8.08 22.95
C PRO A 355 1.41 8.15 21.43
N ALA A 356 2.56 8.68 21.00
CA ALA A 356 2.94 8.77 19.58
C ALA A 356 3.20 7.41 18.90
N ALA A 357 3.47 6.35 19.66
CA ALA A 357 3.69 5.00 19.14
C ALA A 357 2.41 4.15 19.12
N LEU A 358 1.29 4.69 19.61
CA LEU A 358 0.02 3.98 19.69
C LEU A 358 -0.64 3.85 18.32
N ALA A 359 -1.26 2.70 18.08
CA ALA A 359 -2.02 2.46 16.86
C ALA A 359 -3.30 3.31 16.84
N PRO A 360 -3.68 3.91 15.69
CA PRO A 360 -4.95 4.64 15.56
C PRO A 360 -6.17 3.79 15.95
N ALA A 361 -6.09 2.48 15.71
CA ALA A 361 -7.15 1.50 15.95
C ALA A 361 -7.37 1.14 17.44
N SER A 362 -6.49 1.56 18.36
CA SER A 362 -6.66 1.25 19.79
C SER A 362 -7.92 1.91 20.37
N SER A 363 -8.75 1.16 21.07
CA SER A 363 -10.06 1.59 21.57
C SER A 363 -10.09 1.95 23.05
N GLY A 364 -9.04 1.58 23.81
CA GLY A 364 -8.96 1.78 25.25
C GLY A 364 -9.59 0.66 26.09
N ASN A 365 -10.22 -0.34 25.45
CA ASN A 365 -10.68 -1.55 26.12
C ASN A 365 -9.57 -2.61 26.10
N ALA A 366 -9.20 -3.15 27.26
CA ALA A 366 -8.08 -4.10 27.40
C ALA A 366 -8.22 -5.36 26.52
N ILE A 367 -9.43 -5.93 26.40
CA ILE A 367 -9.66 -7.15 25.60
C ILE A 367 -9.51 -6.84 24.11
N TYR A 368 -10.07 -5.71 23.67
CA TYR A 368 -9.99 -5.29 22.28
C TYR A 368 -8.55 -4.88 21.89
N ASP A 369 -7.87 -4.14 22.76
CA ASP A 369 -6.50 -3.68 22.57
C ASP A 369 -5.49 -4.85 22.64
N PHE A 370 -5.78 -5.92 23.40
CA PHE A 370 -4.99 -7.15 23.35
C PHE A 370 -5.09 -7.84 21.98
N PHE A 371 -6.29 -7.86 21.39
CA PHE A 371 -6.54 -8.46 20.08
C PHE A 371 -5.92 -7.67 18.93
N ILE A 372 -6.25 -6.39 18.81
CA ILE A 372 -5.76 -5.51 17.73
C ILE A 372 -4.29 -5.15 17.94
N GLY A 373 -3.86 -4.99 19.19
CA GLY A 373 -2.55 -4.44 19.53
C GLY A 373 -2.62 -2.94 19.74
N ARG A 374 -2.02 -2.48 20.84
CA ARG A 374 -1.99 -1.07 21.23
C ARG A 374 -0.80 -0.30 20.63
N GLU A 375 0.35 -0.95 20.47
CA GLU A 375 1.54 -0.37 19.83
C GLU A 375 1.51 -0.63 18.31
N LEU A 376 1.79 0.39 17.49
CA LEU A 376 1.73 0.27 16.03
C LEU A 376 2.87 -0.58 15.45
N ASN A 377 4.10 -0.32 15.87
CA ASN A 377 5.32 -0.97 15.38
C ASN A 377 6.27 -1.26 16.56
N PRO A 378 6.02 -2.32 17.35
CA PRO A 378 6.85 -2.65 18.51
C PRO A 378 8.27 -3.05 18.12
N ARG A 379 9.26 -2.32 18.66
CA ARG A 379 10.68 -2.47 18.33
C ARG A 379 11.58 -2.81 19.51
N ILE A 380 12.52 -3.72 19.30
CA ILE A 380 13.64 -3.99 20.22
C ILE A 380 14.91 -3.49 19.53
N GLY A 381 15.36 -2.27 19.87
CA GLY A 381 16.41 -1.59 19.10
C GLY A 381 15.97 -1.35 17.65
N THR A 382 16.71 -1.92 16.69
CA THR A 382 16.36 -1.87 15.26
C THR A 382 15.40 -2.97 14.81
N PHE A 383 15.09 -3.93 15.69
CA PHE A 383 14.27 -5.10 15.37
C PHE A 383 12.79 -4.75 15.44
N ASP A 384 12.08 -4.79 14.32
CA ASP A 384 10.63 -4.56 14.25
C ASP A 384 9.89 -5.90 14.32
N LEU A 385 9.24 -6.17 15.45
CA LEU A 385 8.61 -7.46 15.75
C LEU A 385 7.49 -7.79 14.77
N LYS A 386 6.71 -6.78 14.40
CA LYS A 386 5.56 -6.91 13.51
C LYS A 386 6.02 -7.27 12.11
N TYR A 387 6.90 -6.45 11.55
CA TYR A 387 7.47 -6.69 10.22
C TYR A 387 8.25 -8.01 10.15
N PHE A 388 8.94 -8.38 11.23
CA PHE A 388 9.62 -9.66 11.33
C PHE A 388 8.63 -10.83 11.25
N CYS A 389 7.60 -10.87 12.11
CA CYS A 389 6.66 -11.98 12.18
C CYS A 389 5.89 -12.18 10.87
N GLU A 390 5.44 -11.09 10.25
CA GLU A 390 4.63 -11.10 9.03
C GLU A 390 5.34 -11.78 7.85
N LEU A 391 6.65 -11.58 7.68
CA LEU A 391 7.40 -12.12 6.55
C LEU A 391 8.27 -13.33 6.85
N ARG A 392 8.94 -13.37 8.02
CA ARG A 392 10.06 -14.30 8.25
C ARG A 392 9.56 -15.66 8.74
N PRO A 393 9.28 -15.86 10.04
CA PRO A 393 8.90 -17.17 10.56
C PRO A 393 7.58 -17.69 9.96
N GLY A 394 6.66 -16.80 9.56
CA GLY A 394 5.36 -17.16 8.95
C GLY A 394 5.50 -17.64 7.51
N LEU A 395 5.80 -16.74 6.55
CA LEU A 395 5.83 -17.09 5.12
C LEU A 395 6.97 -18.04 4.75
N ILE A 396 8.18 -17.86 5.30
CA ILE A 396 9.27 -18.82 5.04
C ILE A 396 8.88 -20.16 5.68
N GLY A 397 8.29 -20.15 6.88
CA GLY A 397 7.83 -21.35 7.57
C GLY A 397 6.80 -22.13 6.76
N TRP A 398 5.86 -21.44 6.12
CA TRP A 398 4.89 -22.03 5.19
C TRP A 398 5.57 -22.82 4.06
N VAL A 399 6.61 -22.27 3.43
CA VAL A 399 7.37 -22.98 2.37
C VAL A 399 8.07 -24.22 2.94
N VAL A 400 8.67 -24.11 4.12
CA VAL A 400 9.35 -25.24 4.77
C VAL A 400 8.36 -26.35 5.12
N VAL A 401 7.19 -26.00 5.67
CA VAL A 401 6.12 -26.95 5.97
C VAL A 401 5.66 -27.65 4.69
N ASN A 402 5.45 -26.91 3.60
CA ASN A 402 5.08 -27.50 2.32
C ASN A 402 6.12 -28.50 1.78
N LEU A 403 7.40 -28.16 1.87
CA LEU A 403 8.49 -29.08 1.52
C LEU A 403 8.46 -30.35 2.37
N VAL A 404 8.21 -30.23 3.68
CA VAL A 404 8.02 -31.38 4.57
C VAL A 404 6.83 -32.23 4.12
N MET A 405 5.70 -31.62 3.77
CA MET A 405 4.52 -32.35 3.28
C MET A 405 4.81 -33.10 1.98
N LEU A 406 5.54 -32.48 1.06
CA LEU A 406 5.97 -33.10 -0.19
C LEU A 406 6.84 -34.34 0.07
N LEU A 407 7.82 -34.23 0.97
CA LEU A 407 8.67 -35.37 1.35
C LEU A 407 7.88 -36.46 2.12
N ALA A 408 6.91 -36.05 2.95
CA ALA A 408 6.05 -36.97 3.68
C ALA A 408 5.13 -37.78 2.74
N GLU A 409 4.55 -37.15 1.72
CA GLU A 409 3.78 -37.85 0.68
C GLU A 409 4.64 -38.92 -0.01
N MET A 410 5.85 -38.57 -0.45
CA MET A 410 6.76 -39.53 -1.09
C MET A 410 7.03 -40.75 -0.20
N LYS A 411 7.33 -40.52 1.09
CA LYS A 411 7.66 -41.58 2.04
C LYS A 411 6.45 -42.46 2.38
N LEU A 412 5.28 -41.86 2.64
CA LEU A 412 4.07 -42.58 3.05
C LEU A 412 3.41 -43.33 1.90
N GLN A 413 3.47 -42.78 0.69
CA GLN A 413 2.88 -43.37 -0.51
C GLN A 413 3.89 -44.25 -1.27
N HIS A 414 5.10 -44.46 -0.73
CA HIS A 414 6.20 -45.23 -1.33
C HIS A 414 6.53 -44.82 -2.78
N ARG A 415 6.54 -43.51 -3.06
CA ARG A 415 6.78 -42.97 -4.41
C ARG A 415 8.22 -42.48 -4.54
N ALA A 416 8.84 -42.77 -5.69
CA ALA A 416 10.14 -42.23 -6.06
C ALA A 416 10.10 -40.72 -6.37
N ALA A 417 8.93 -40.20 -6.78
CA ALA A 417 8.69 -38.79 -7.05
C ALA A 417 7.36 -38.33 -6.45
N PRO A 418 7.20 -37.04 -6.08
CA PRO A 418 5.94 -36.52 -5.57
C PRO A 418 4.83 -36.58 -6.62
N SER A 419 3.56 -36.55 -6.17
CA SER A 419 2.44 -36.48 -7.10
C SER A 419 2.42 -35.17 -7.89
N LEU A 420 1.83 -35.18 -9.09
CA LEU A 420 1.67 -33.96 -9.88
C LEU A 420 0.87 -32.89 -9.10
N ALA A 421 -0.15 -33.31 -8.35
CA ALA A 421 -0.94 -32.41 -7.52
C ALA A 421 -0.07 -31.73 -6.45
N MET A 422 0.77 -32.50 -5.75
CA MET A 422 1.67 -31.97 -4.72
C MET A 422 2.69 -30.99 -5.30
N ILE A 423 3.27 -31.30 -6.46
CA ILE A 423 4.21 -30.43 -7.16
C ILE A 423 3.54 -29.11 -7.54
N LEU A 424 2.31 -29.14 -8.07
CA LEU A 424 1.57 -27.93 -8.44
C LEU A 424 1.31 -27.04 -7.22
N VAL A 425 0.77 -27.59 -6.14
CA VAL A 425 0.49 -26.83 -4.91
C VAL A 425 1.77 -26.21 -4.35
N ASN A 426 2.81 -27.02 -4.17
CA ASN A 426 4.09 -26.54 -3.64
C ASN A 426 4.70 -25.45 -4.52
N SER A 427 4.71 -25.65 -5.83
CA SER A 427 5.28 -24.68 -6.78
C SER A 427 4.50 -23.37 -6.80
N PHE A 428 3.16 -23.43 -6.78
CA PHE A 428 2.33 -22.22 -6.79
C PHE A 428 2.45 -21.39 -5.53
N GLN A 429 2.54 -22.05 -4.37
CA GLN A 429 2.69 -21.40 -3.08
C GLN A 429 4.12 -20.88 -2.90
N LEU A 430 5.14 -21.64 -3.33
CA LEU A 430 6.54 -21.19 -3.38
C LEU A 430 6.70 -19.92 -4.22
N LEU A 431 6.16 -19.90 -5.44
CA LEU A 431 6.22 -18.72 -6.30
C LEU A 431 5.57 -17.50 -5.64
N TYR A 432 4.46 -17.69 -4.92
CA TYR A 432 3.79 -16.60 -4.20
C TYR A 432 4.66 -16.03 -3.07
N VAL A 433 5.28 -16.89 -2.26
CA VAL A 433 6.15 -16.46 -1.16
C VAL A 433 7.42 -15.80 -1.69
N VAL A 434 8.06 -16.37 -2.69
CA VAL A 434 9.25 -15.78 -3.32
C VAL A 434 8.94 -14.40 -3.89
N ASP A 435 7.79 -14.25 -4.54
CA ASP A 435 7.33 -12.98 -5.09
C ASP A 435 7.04 -11.93 -4.01
N ALA A 436 6.51 -12.34 -2.85
CA ALA A 436 6.35 -11.47 -1.68
C ALA A 436 7.71 -11.03 -1.09
N LEU A 437 8.66 -11.95 -0.94
CA LEU A 437 10.00 -11.66 -0.42
C LEU A 437 10.85 -10.83 -1.39
N TRP A 438 10.66 -11.00 -2.70
CA TRP A 438 11.33 -10.19 -3.71
C TRP A 438 10.80 -8.76 -3.74
N ASN A 439 9.50 -8.59 -3.52
CA ASN A 439 8.82 -7.29 -3.50
C ASN A 439 8.54 -6.80 -2.08
N GLU A 440 9.47 -7.11 -1.17
CA GLU A 440 9.36 -6.85 0.27
C GLU A 440 9.08 -5.36 0.61
N GLU A 441 9.62 -4.43 -0.20
CA GLU A 441 9.39 -2.98 -0.04
C GLU A 441 7.89 -2.61 -0.13
N ALA A 442 7.10 -3.35 -0.93
CA ALA A 442 5.68 -3.09 -1.08
C ALA A 442 4.88 -3.34 0.21
N LEU A 443 5.36 -4.26 1.05
CA LEU A 443 4.70 -4.60 2.32
C LEU A 443 4.69 -3.42 3.30
N LEU A 444 5.71 -2.57 3.29
CA LEU A 444 5.77 -1.38 4.16
C LEU A 444 4.63 -0.38 3.92
N THR A 445 3.86 -0.57 2.84
CA THR A 445 2.69 0.25 2.49
C THR A 445 1.36 -0.44 2.74
N THR A 446 1.37 -1.65 3.31
CA THR A 446 0.17 -2.42 3.62
C THR A 446 -0.53 -1.88 4.86
N MET A 447 -1.85 -2.13 4.94
CA MET A 447 -2.70 -1.71 6.06
C MET A 447 -2.22 -2.30 7.38
N ASP A 448 -1.78 -3.56 7.35
CA ASP A 448 -1.29 -4.28 8.52
C ASP A 448 -0.14 -3.50 9.16
N ILE A 449 0.90 -3.11 8.39
CA ILE A 449 2.04 -2.29 8.86
C ILE A 449 1.63 -0.86 9.26
N THR A 450 0.84 -0.15 8.45
CA THR A 450 0.66 1.31 8.61
C THR A 450 -0.46 1.71 9.57
N HIS A 451 -1.49 0.87 9.76
CA HIS A 451 -2.71 1.24 10.48
C HIS A 451 -3.02 0.33 11.67
N ASP A 452 -2.86 -0.98 11.49
CA ASP A 452 -3.22 -1.96 12.52
C ASP A 452 -2.12 -2.08 13.56
N GLY A 453 -2.46 -2.26 14.83
CA GLY A 453 -1.48 -2.53 15.89
C GLY A 453 -0.89 -3.94 15.76
N PHE A 454 0.16 -4.23 16.53
CA PHE A 454 0.66 -5.61 16.64
C PHE A 454 0.16 -6.25 17.94
N GLY A 455 -0.93 -7.00 17.83
CA GLY A 455 -1.57 -7.74 18.92
C GLY A 455 -1.80 -9.22 18.58
N PHE A 456 -2.72 -9.87 19.28
CA PHE A 456 -3.03 -11.28 19.05
C PHE A 456 -3.47 -11.59 17.63
N MET A 457 -4.26 -10.74 16.98
CA MET A 457 -4.75 -10.98 15.62
C MET A 457 -3.62 -11.19 14.62
N LEU A 458 -2.65 -10.27 14.59
CA LEU A 458 -1.50 -10.36 13.68
C LEU A 458 -0.50 -11.41 14.16
N ALA A 459 -0.16 -11.46 15.45
CA ALA A 459 0.79 -12.45 15.96
C ALA A 459 0.32 -13.90 15.71
N PHE A 460 -0.96 -14.20 15.99
CA PHE A 460 -1.55 -15.51 15.72
C PHE A 460 -1.72 -15.76 14.21
N GLY A 461 -2.14 -14.74 13.45
CA GLY A 461 -2.25 -14.79 12.00
C GLY A 461 -0.92 -15.19 11.34
N ASP A 462 0.15 -14.45 11.67
CA ASP A 462 1.46 -14.59 11.03
C ASP A 462 2.17 -15.89 11.45
N LEU A 463 2.16 -16.20 12.75
CA LEU A 463 2.96 -17.30 13.31
C LEU A 463 2.26 -18.65 13.30
N VAL A 464 0.93 -18.66 13.23
CA VAL A 464 0.12 -19.88 13.34
C VAL A 464 -0.77 -20.04 12.10
N TRP A 465 -1.61 -19.05 11.80
CA TRP A 465 -2.58 -19.23 10.73
C TRP A 465 -1.92 -19.44 9.36
N VAL A 466 -0.95 -18.60 9.00
CA VAL A 466 -0.22 -18.69 7.74
C VAL A 466 0.47 -20.06 7.58
N PRO A 467 1.42 -20.49 8.44
CA PRO A 467 2.16 -21.72 8.19
C PRO A 467 1.32 -23.00 8.27
N PHE A 468 0.23 -23.03 9.07
CA PHE A 468 -0.54 -24.26 9.30
C PHE A 468 -1.84 -24.35 8.45
N ILE A 469 -2.51 -23.23 8.16
CA ILE A 469 -3.71 -23.22 7.30
C ILE A 469 -3.35 -23.00 5.83
N TYR A 470 -2.29 -22.27 5.49
CA TYR A 470 -1.97 -22.03 4.08
C TYR A 470 -1.27 -23.26 3.46
N SER A 471 -0.66 -24.11 4.28
CA SER A 471 -0.13 -25.42 3.87
C SER A 471 -1.21 -26.51 3.82
N PHE A 472 -2.48 -26.16 4.04
CA PHE A 472 -3.54 -27.14 4.27
C PHE A 472 -3.80 -28.04 3.05
N GLN A 473 -3.68 -27.51 1.84
CA GLN A 473 -3.79 -28.28 0.60
C GLN A 473 -2.68 -29.34 0.50
N ALA A 474 -1.44 -28.95 0.83
CA ALA A 474 -0.32 -29.89 0.87
C ALA A 474 -0.52 -30.94 1.97
N PHE A 475 -0.94 -30.53 3.17
CA PHE A 475 -1.25 -31.45 4.26
C PHE A 475 -2.33 -32.48 3.90
N TYR A 476 -3.41 -32.04 3.23
CA TYR A 476 -4.47 -32.91 2.73
C TYR A 476 -3.98 -33.93 1.70
N LEU A 477 -3.15 -33.50 0.73
CA LEU A 477 -2.64 -34.37 -0.33
C LEU A 477 -1.76 -35.52 0.17
N VAL A 478 -1.12 -35.37 1.35
CA VAL A 478 -0.31 -36.45 1.95
C VAL A 478 -1.16 -37.70 2.23
N ASN A 479 -2.35 -37.52 2.78
CA ASN A 479 -3.26 -38.62 3.16
C ASN A 479 -4.28 -38.95 2.06
N HIS A 480 -4.61 -37.97 1.22
CA HIS A 480 -5.59 -38.11 0.14
C HIS A 480 -4.94 -37.80 -1.21
N PRO A 481 -4.06 -38.71 -1.71
CA PRO A 481 -3.39 -38.50 -2.97
C PRO A 481 -4.41 -38.39 -4.11
N ASN A 482 -4.23 -37.39 -4.96
CA ASN A 482 -5.07 -37.15 -6.12
C ASN A 482 -4.22 -37.12 -7.39
N GLU A 483 -4.51 -38.01 -8.32
CA GLU A 483 -3.84 -38.05 -9.62
C GLU A 483 -4.50 -37.04 -10.56
N VAL A 484 -3.76 -35.99 -10.90
CA VAL A 484 -4.21 -34.94 -11.82
C VAL A 484 -3.71 -35.29 -13.22
N SER A 485 -4.62 -35.32 -14.20
CA SER A 485 -4.24 -35.52 -15.60
C SER A 485 -3.52 -34.29 -16.16
N TRP A 486 -2.59 -34.48 -17.10
CA TRP A 486 -1.86 -33.38 -17.75
C TRP A 486 -2.73 -32.27 -18.35
N PRO A 487 -3.89 -32.57 -18.99
CA PRO A 487 -4.79 -31.51 -19.46
C PRO A 487 -5.37 -30.68 -18.31
N MET A 488 -5.79 -31.33 -17.21
CA MET A 488 -6.31 -30.64 -16.03
C MET A 488 -5.21 -29.81 -15.35
N ALA A 489 -4.01 -30.36 -15.23
CA ALA A 489 -2.84 -29.63 -14.72
C ALA A 489 -2.55 -28.38 -15.57
N SER A 490 -2.62 -28.50 -16.90
CA SER A 490 -2.41 -27.36 -17.81
C SER A 490 -3.46 -26.26 -17.62
N LEU A 491 -4.73 -26.64 -17.42
CA LEU A 491 -5.80 -25.69 -17.12
C LEU A 491 -5.59 -25.00 -15.77
N ILE A 492 -5.20 -25.75 -14.73
CA ILE A 492 -4.90 -25.20 -13.41
C ILE A 492 -3.70 -24.23 -13.49
N ILE A 493 -2.64 -24.58 -14.23
CA ILE A 493 -1.48 -23.71 -14.44
C ILE A 493 -1.91 -22.42 -15.16
N ALA A 494 -2.73 -22.52 -16.22
CA ALA A 494 -3.25 -21.35 -16.92
C ALA A 494 -4.06 -20.43 -15.99
N LEU A 495 -4.89 -21.02 -15.11
CA LEU A 495 -5.65 -20.27 -14.11
C LEU A 495 -4.73 -19.55 -13.11
N LYS A 496 -3.71 -20.27 -12.57
CA LYS A 496 -2.71 -19.67 -11.67
C LYS A 496 -1.96 -18.52 -12.33
N LEU A 497 -1.52 -18.69 -13.58
CA LEU A 497 -0.81 -17.66 -14.34
C LEU A 497 -1.70 -16.45 -14.59
N CYS A 498 -2.97 -16.66 -14.95
CA CYS A 498 -3.94 -15.58 -15.12
C CYS A 498 -4.08 -14.75 -13.82
N GLY A 499 -4.32 -15.43 -12.68
CA GLY A 499 -4.42 -14.76 -11.38
C GLY A 499 -3.13 -14.02 -11.00
N TYR A 500 -1.98 -14.63 -11.23
CA TYR A 500 -0.67 -14.03 -10.95
C TYR A 500 -0.40 -12.80 -11.80
N VAL A 501 -0.70 -12.83 -13.10
CA VAL A 501 -0.54 -11.69 -14.00
C VAL A 501 -1.43 -10.52 -13.54
N ILE A 502 -2.70 -10.77 -13.21
CA ILE A 502 -3.60 -9.73 -12.70
C ILE A 502 -3.04 -9.13 -11.40
N PHE A 503 -2.68 -9.98 -10.43
CA PHE A 503 -2.14 -9.56 -9.14
C PHE A 503 -0.87 -8.71 -9.28
N ARG A 504 0.12 -9.23 -10.03
CA ARG A 504 1.45 -8.62 -10.15
C ARG A 504 1.40 -7.36 -11.01
N CYS A 505 0.67 -7.36 -12.13
CA CYS A 505 0.54 -6.17 -12.96
C CYS A 505 -0.20 -5.04 -12.23
N ALA A 506 -1.29 -5.35 -11.50
CA ALA A 506 -2.02 -4.36 -10.72
C ALA A 506 -1.15 -3.73 -9.61
N ASN A 507 -0.42 -4.55 -8.86
CA ASN A 507 0.47 -4.07 -7.80
C ASN A 507 1.66 -3.30 -8.34
N SER A 508 2.30 -3.76 -9.41
CA SER A 508 3.39 -3.04 -10.07
C SER A 508 2.93 -1.67 -10.60
N GLN A 509 1.73 -1.60 -11.19
CA GLN A 509 1.13 -0.34 -11.65
C GLN A 509 0.92 0.64 -10.48
N LYS A 510 0.33 0.17 -9.37
CA LYS A 510 0.13 0.96 -8.15
C LYS A 510 1.46 1.45 -7.55
N ASN A 511 2.45 0.56 -7.46
CA ASN A 511 3.74 0.87 -6.86
C ASN A 511 4.55 1.87 -7.71
N ALA A 512 4.58 1.67 -9.03
CA ALA A 512 5.21 2.61 -9.95
C ALA A 512 4.56 4.00 -9.86
N PHE A 513 3.22 4.05 -9.83
CA PHE A 513 2.47 5.30 -9.71
C PHE A 513 2.72 6.02 -8.38
N ARG A 514 2.79 5.29 -7.26
CA ARG A 514 3.11 5.87 -5.95
C ARG A 514 4.53 6.41 -5.88
N LYS A 515 5.47 5.78 -6.58
CA LYS A 515 6.89 6.19 -6.60
C LYS A 515 7.12 7.41 -7.48
N ASN A 516 6.54 7.42 -8.68
CA ASN A 516 6.63 8.55 -9.59
C ASN A 516 5.34 8.71 -10.42
N PRO A 517 4.40 9.57 -9.99
CA PRO A 517 3.16 9.81 -10.70
C PRO A 517 3.33 10.45 -12.08
N THR A 518 4.46 11.13 -12.34
CA THR A 518 4.75 11.85 -13.59
C THR A 518 5.60 11.03 -14.56
N ASP A 519 5.82 9.74 -14.29
CA ASP A 519 6.55 8.86 -15.19
C ASP A 519 5.85 8.82 -16.57
N PRO A 520 6.55 9.10 -17.68
CA PRO A 520 6.00 9.01 -19.04
C PRO A 520 5.34 7.66 -19.35
N LYS A 521 5.84 6.57 -18.75
CA LYS A 521 5.25 5.22 -18.91
C LYS A 521 3.84 5.12 -18.34
N LEU A 522 3.51 5.96 -17.35
CA LEU A 522 2.22 5.99 -16.68
C LEU A 522 1.33 7.14 -17.17
N ALA A 523 1.80 7.99 -18.09
CA ALA A 523 1.07 9.17 -18.58
C ALA A 523 -0.25 8.83 -19.28
N HIS A 524 -0.38 7.61 -19.82
CA HIS A 524 -1.63 7.12 -20.42
C HIS A 524 -2.72 6.84 -19.37
N LEU A 525 -2.38 6.84 -18.07
CA LEU A 525 -3.32 6.51 -17.01
C LEU A 525 -4.08 7.77 -16.55
N LYS A 526 -5.41 7.65 -16.52
CA LYS A 526 -6.31 8.68 -16.03
C LYS A 526 -6.34 8.64 -14.51
N THR A 527 -6.28 9.83 -13.91
CA THR A 527 -6.29 9.98 -12.45
C THR A 527 -7.36 10.98 -12.01
N ILE A 528 -7.77 10.88 -10.74
CA ILE A 528 -8.56 11.90 -10.04
C ILE A 528 -7.66 12.58 -9.02
N HIS A 529 -7.59 13.90 -9.09
CA HIS A 529 -6.89 14.71 -8.09
C HIS A 529 -7.69 14.77 -6.80
N THR A 530 -7.01 14.64 -5.65
CA THR A 530 -7.64 14.75 -4.33
C THR A 530 -7.08 15.94 -3.55
N SER A 531 -7.85 16.44 -2.59
CA SER A 531 -7.45 17.52 -1.67
C SER A 531 -6.22 17.17 -0.82
N THR A 532 -5.90 15.89 -0.67
CA THR A 532 -4.74 15.42 0.11
C THR A 532 -3.41 15.48 -0.66
N GLY A 533 -3.41 15.97 -1.90
CA GLY A 533 -2.23 16.00 -2.78
C GLY A 533 -1.84 14.64 -3.38
N LYS A 534 -2.57 13.56 -3.05
CA LYS A 534 -2.39 12.22 -3.64
C LYS A 534 -3.46 11.98 -4.70
N ASN A 535 -3.06 11.47 -5.86
CA ASN A 535 -3.98 11.19 -6.96
C ASN A 535 -4.52 9.74 -6.87
N LEU A 536 -5.75 9.52 -7.32
CA LEU A 536 -6.37 8.20 -7.42
C LEU A 536 -6.30 7.69 -8.87
N LEU A 537 -5.92 6.44 -9.07
CA LEU A 537 -5.81 5.84 -10.40
C LEU A 537 -7.16 5.30 -10.87
N VAL A 538 -7.62 5.66 -12.07
CA VAL A 538 -8.98 5.36 -12.55
C VAL A 538 -9.00 4.71 -13.94
N SER A 539 -7.88 4.11 -14.33
CA SER A 539 -7.69 3.43 -15.62
C SER A 539 -6.70 2.27 -15.48
N GLY A 540 -6.63 1.41 -16.49
CA GLY A 540 -5.90 0.15 -16.39
C GLY A 540 -6.64 -0.82 -15.46
N TRP A 541 -5.90 -1.60 -14.67
CA TRP A 541 -6.50 -2.58 -13.74
C TRP A 541 -7.41 -1.92 -12.69
N TRP A 542 -7.00 -0.76 -12.17
CA TRP A 542 -7.72 0.02 -11.15
C TRP A 542 -8.90 0.84 -11.71
N GLY A 543 -9.08 0.84 -13.04
CA GLY A 543 -10.29 1.35 -13.70
C GLY A 543 -11.31 0.26 -14.02
N PHE A 544 -10.91 -1.01 -13.98
CA PHE A 544 -11.79 -2.15 -14.23
C PHE A 544 -12.54 -2.56 -12.97
N VAL A 545 -11.81 -2.72 -11.87
CA VAL A 545 -12.34 -2.96 -10.51
C VAL A 545 -11.51 -2.15 -9.52
N ARG A 546 -12.06 -1.84 -8.33
CA ARG A 546 -11.33 -1.06 -7.30
C ARG A 546 -10.16 -1.85 -6.70
N HIS A 547 -10.27 -3.17 -6.61
CA HIS A 547 -9.23 -4.05 -6.05
C HIS A 547 -8.87 -5.22 -6.98
N PRO A 548 -8.20 -4.94 -8.12
CA PRO A 548 -7.79 -5.98 -9.06
C PRO A 548 -6.76 -6.95 -8.47
N ASN A 549 -5.95 -6.48 -7.52
CA ASN A 549 -5.01 -7.32 -6.79
C ASN A 549 -5.74 -8.40 -5.97
N TYR A 550 -6.86 -8.06 -5.31
CA TYR A 550 -7.64 -9.04 -4.56
C TYR A 550 -8.32 -10.08 -5.47
N LEU A 551 -8.77 -9.65 -6.65
CA LEU A 551 -9.28 -10.57 -7.66
C LEU A 551 -8.21 -11.58 -8.12
N GLY A 552 -7.00 -11.10 -8.44
CA GLY A 552 -5.88 -11.96 -8.81
C GLY A 552 -5.50 -12.95 -7.70
N ASP A 553 -5.47 -12.48 -6.45
CA ASP A 553 -5.25 -13.29 -5.26
C ASP A 553 -6.28 -14.42 -5.10
N LEU A 554 -7.58 -14.15 -5.31
CA LEU A 554 -8.63 -15.17 -5.25
C LEU A 554 -8.54 -16.21 -6.36
N ILE A 555 -8.20 -15.78 -7.58
CA ILE A 555 -7.97 -16.72 -8.71
C ILE A 555 -6.78 -17.63 -8.39
N MET A 556 -5.71 -17.09 -7.82
CA MET A 556 -4.56 -17.89 -7.38
C MET A 556 -4.96 -18.85 -6.26
N ALA A 557 -5.71 -18.40 -5.25
CA ALA A 557 -6.19 -19.24 -4.15
C ALA A 557 -7.00 -20.44 -4.68
N LEU A 558 -7.90 -20.21 -5.63
CA LEU A 558 -8.66 -21.27 -6.29
C LEU A 558 -7.73 -22.28 -6.99
N ALA A 559 -6.73 -21.79 -7.73
CA ALA A 559 -5.77 -22.64 -8.41
C ALA A 559 -4.91 -23.49 -7.46
N TRP A 560 -4.76 -23.11 -6.18
CA TRP A 560 -4.06 -23.92 -5.17
C TRP A 560 -4.92 -25.06 -4.63
N SER A 561 -6.25 -24.89 -4.60
CA SER A 561 -7.16 -25.91 -4.09
C SER A 561 -7.58 -26.93 -5.16
N LEU A 562 -7.64 -26.54 -6.44
CA LEU A 562 -8.04 -27.45 -7.54
C LEU A 562 -7.22 -28.75 -7.67
N PRO A 563 -5.88 -28.77 -7.44
CA PRO A 563 -5.12 -30.01 -7.44
C PRO A 563 -5.60 -31.06 -6.43
N CYS A 564 -6.30 -30.66 -5.37
CA CYS A 564 -6.85 -31.56 -4.35
C CYS A 564 -8.10 -32.34 -4.82
N GLY A 565 -8.60 -32.05 -6.03
CA GLY A 565 -9.80 -32.68 -6.59
C GLY A 565 -11.09 -32.15 -5.95
N PHE A 566 -12.20 -32.85 -6.17
CA PHE A 566 -13.54 -32.42 -5.72
C PHE A 566 -14.20 -33.41 -4.74
N LYS A 567 -13.44 -34.39 -4.23
CA LYS A 567 -13.96 -35.42 -3.31
C LYS A 567 -14.34 -34.83 -1.94
N HIS A 568 -13.52 -33.91 -1.44
CA HIS A 568 -13.73 -33.26 -0.14
C HIS A 568 -13.72 -31.75 -0.31
N VAL A 569 -14.62 -31.06 0.41
CA VAL A 569 -14.74 -29.59 0.42
C VAL A 569 -13.61 -28.94 1.25
N LEU A 570 -12.98 -29.71 2.14
CA LEU A 570 -12.02 -29.22 3.11
C LEU A 570 -10.87 -28.40 2.49
N PRO A 571 -10.21 -28.81 1.39
CA PRO A 571 -9.16 -28.01 0.75
C PRO A 571 -9.65 -26.68 0.15
N TYR A 572 -10.95 -26.55 -0.11
CA TYR A 572 -11.59 -25.31 -0.60
C TYR A 572 -11.93 -24.34 0.53
N PHE A 573 -11.84 -24.77 1.79
CA PHE A 573 -11.96 -23.88 2.95
C PHE A 573 -11.06 -22.65 2.81
N TYR A 574 -9.82 -22.84 2.34
CA TYR A 574 -8.89 -21.73 2.12
C TYR A 574 -9.47 -20.65 1.21
N VAL A 575 -10.07 -21.02 0.08
CA VAL A 575 -10.66 -20.07 -0.89
C VAL A 575 -11.85 -19.34 -0.27
N ILE A 576 -12.70 -20.06 0.47
CA ILE A 576 -13.87 -19.50 1.13
C ILE A 576 -13.44 -18.49 2.21
N TYR A 577 -12.56 -18.91 3.11
CA TYR A 577 -11.96 -18.08 4.15
C TYR A 577 -11.31 -16.83 3.56
N PHE A 578 -10.49 -17.00 2.53
CA PHE A 578 -9.73 -15.91 1.93
C PHE A 578 -10.65 -14.92 1.19
N THR A 579 -11.75 -15.40 0.61
CA THR A 579 -12.82 -14.53 0.05
C THR A 579 -13.45 -13.68 1.15
N VAL A 580 -13.84 -14.27 2.28
CA VAL A 580 -14.42 -13.52 3.40
C VAL A 580 -13.42 -12.50 3.96
N LEU A 581 -12.14 -12.89 4.10
CA LEU A 581 -11.07 -12.01 4.55
C LEU A 581 -10.89 -10.81 3.61
N LEU A 582 -10.83 -11.04 2.30
CA LEU A 582 -10.61 -9.98 1.31
C LEU A 582 -11.82 -9.06 1.17
N VAL A 583 -13.04 -9.58 1.27
CA VAL A 583 -14.26 -8.74 1.31
C VAL A 583 -14.28 -7.87 2.55
N HIS A 584 -13.95 -8.43 3.73
CA HIS A 584 -13.85 -7.65 4.95
C HIS A 584 -12.73 -6.59 4.86
N ARG A 585 -11.57 -6.95 4.31
CA ARG A 585 -10.42 -6.05 4.12
C ARG A 585 -10.74 -4.93 3.13
N GLU A 586 -11.44 -5.22 2.04
CA GLU A 586 -11.94 -4.22 1.09
C GLU A 586 -12.90 -3.25 1.76
N ALA A 587 -13.87 -3.75 2.53
CA ALA A 587 -14.82 -2.89 3.24
C ALA A 587 -14.13 -1.95 4.23
N ARG A 588 -13.05 -2.40 4.90
CA ARG A 588 -12.20 -1.55 5.75
C ARG A 588 -11.50 -0.47 4.93
N ASP A 589 -10.84 -0.86 3.83
CA ASP A 589 -10.10 0.08 2.97
C ASP A 589 -11.03 1.13 2.35
N GLU A 590 -12.23 0.73 1.94
CA GLU A 590 -13.29 1.62 1.45
C GLU A 590 -13.68 2.68 2.51
N ARG A 591 -13.85 2.28 3.77
CA ARG A 591 -14.14 3.22 4.87
C ARG A 591 -12.97 4.18 5.10
N HIS A 592 -11.73 3.69 5.05
CA HIS A 592 -10.54 4.52 5.20
C HIS A 592 -10.38 5.51 4.05
N CYS A 593 -10.54 5.06 2.81
CA CYS A 593 -10.44 5.89 1.62
C CYS A 593 -11.55 6.94 1.57
N ARG A 594 -12.78 6.60 1.98
CA ARG A 594 -13.88 7.55 2.09
C ARG A 594 -13.60 8.64 3.12
N LYS A 595 -13.14 8.27 4.33
CA LYS A 595 -12.75 9.24 5.37
C LYS A 595 -11.61 10.14 4.92
N LYS A 596 -10.67 9.61 4.13
CA LYS A 596 -9.46 10.33 3.70
C LYS A 596 -9.67 11.23 2.49
N TYR A 597 -10.41 10.79 1.48
CA TYR A 597 -10.53 11.49 0.19
C TYR A 597 -11.92 12.10 -0.05
N GLY A 598 -12.91 11.81 0.80
CA GLY A 598 -14.26 12.41 0.74
C GLY A 598 -14.89 12.31 -0.65
N LEU A 599 -15.34 13.45 -1.18
CA LEU A 599 -16.00 13.57 -2.50
C LEU A 599 -15.15 13.01 -3.66
N ALA A 600 -13.82 13.07 -3.58
CA ALA A 600 -12.98 12.50 -4.62
C ALA A 600 -13.06 10.97 -4.67
N TRP A 601 -13.28 10.33 -3.50
CA TRP A 601 -13.55 8.90 -3.42
C TRP A 601 -14.92 8.56 -4.00
N GLU A 602 -15.94 9.35 -3.72
CA GLU A 602 -17.28 9.12 -4.29
C GLU A 602 -17.27 9.18 -5.82
N LYS A 603 -16.58 10.18 -6.40
CA LYS A 603 -16.36 10.27 -7.85
C LYS A 603 -15.59 9.07 -8.39
N TYR A 604 -14.63 8.55 -7.62
CA TYR A 604 -13.92 7.33 -7.99
C TYR A 604 -14.85 6.11 -8.00
N CYS A 605 -15.67 5.93 -6.96
CA CYS A 605 -16.64 4.84 -6.88
C CYS A 605 -17.74 4.90 -7.96
N GLN A 606 -18.17 6.10 -8.37
CA GLN A 606 -19.10 6.26 -9.50
C GLN A 606 -18.48 5.79 -10.82
N ARG A 607 -17.16 6.00 -11.00
CA ARG A 607 -16.46 5.64 -12.23
C ARG A 607 -16.02 4.17 -12.26
N VAL A 608 -15.70 3.61 -11.10
CA VAL A 608 -15.30 2.22 -10.93
C VAL A 608 -16.23 1.59 -9.89
N PRO A 609 -17.45 1.16 -10.30
CA PRO A 609 -18.49 0.73 -9.37
C PRO A 609 -18.16 -0.60 -8.68
N TYR A 610 -17.48 -1.51 -9.40
CA TYR A 610 -17.15 -2.85 -8.93
C TYR A 610 -15.93 -2.86 -8.00
N ARG A 611 -16.05 -3.59 -6.90
CA ARG A 611 -15.06 -3.68 -5.83
C ARG A 611 -13.98 -4.71 -6.15
N ILE A 612 -14.39 -5.97 -6.32
CA ILE A 612 -13.49 -7.11 -6.54
C ILE A 612 -13.92 -7.90 -7.77
N PHE A 613 -15.21 -8.25 -7.87
CA PHE A 613 -15.74 -9.09 -8.93
C PHE A 613 -16.43 -8.22 -9.98
N PRO A 614 -15.86 -8.11 -11.19
CA PRO A 614 -16.44 -7.26 -12.22
C PRO A 614 -17.87 -7.73 -12.54
N TYR A 615 -18.80 -6.80 -12.66
CA TYR A 615 -20.22 -7.06 -12.94
C TYR A 615 -21.00 -7.82 -11.86
N VAL A 616 -20.41 -8.06 -10.68
CA VAL A 616 -21.06 -8.79 -9.58
C VAL A 616 -20.97 -8.03 -8.25
N TYR A 617 -19.77 -7.62 -7.83
CA TYR A 617 -19.49 -6.96 -6.55
C TYR A 617 -18.34 -5.96 -6.69
#